data_AF-A0A6L9KMC6-F1
#
_entry.id   AF-A0A6L9KMC6-F1
#
_cell.length_a   1.000
_cell.length_b   1.000
_cell.length_c   1.000
_cell.angle_alpha   90.00
_cell.angle_beta   90.00
_cell.angle_gamma   90.00
#
_symmetry.space_group_name_H-M   'P 1'
#
loop_
_entity.id
_entity.type
_entity.pdbx_description
1 polymer ?
#
loop_
_entity_poly.entity_id
_entity_poly.type
_entity_poly.pdbx_seq_one_letter_code
_entity_poly.pdbx_strand_id
1 'polypeptide(L)'
;MTSTKRTRPYPNRTNASHWITLLGALLLSACASKPVPPDWQTNAFAALKGFSSAYLKGNTRLADFEFARAKSEIASTGRADLLARAELTRCAVRVASLELDQCAGYQPLALEAGPDEQAYAAFLTGQWRDLDVARLPAAYRAMASVAATGQPGDPQLGALAAIEDPLSRLIAAGALLQSSRLTSLDIAAATDTASSQGWRRPLLAWLGVQLKRANDAQDPQSASRLQRRIDLVLQGAPAAAP
;
A
#
# COMPACT_ATOMS: atom_id res chain seq x y z
N MET A 1 11.94 -3.05 91.51
CA MET A 1 12.41 -4.23 90.76
C MET A 1 11.22 -5.16 90.55
N THR A 2 10.70 -5.25 89.32
CA THR A 2 10.30 -6.50 88.65
C THR A 2 9.82 -6.17 87.23
N SER A 3 10.52 -6.75 86.28
CA SER A 3 10.34 -6.63 84.83
C SER A 3 9.32 -7.67 84.36
N THR A 4 8.43 -7.30 83.44
CA THR A 4 7.60 -8.29 82.71
C THR A 4 7.70 -8.04 81.21
N LYS A 5 8.58 -8.82 80.55
CA LYS A 5 8.74 -8.87 79.08
C LYS A 5 7.50 -9.51 78.45
N ARG A 6 6.98 -8.89 77.39
CA ARG A 6 5.88 -9.42 76.57
C ARG A 6 6.45 -9.88 75.23
N THR A 7 6.45 -11.19 74.97
CA THR A 7 6.82 -11.80 73.68
C THR A 7 5.59 -11.83 72.76
N ARG A 8 5.75 -11.44 71.49
CA ARG A 8 4.75 -11.60 70.43
C ARG A 8 5.15 -12.77 69.52
N PRO A 9 4.22 -13.64 69.11
CA PRO A 9 4.50 -14.71 68.14
C PRO A 9 4.48 -14.15 66.70
N TYR A 10 5.38 -14.68 65.86
CA TYR A 10 5.43 -14.44 64.41
C TYR A 10 4.41 -15.33 63.69
N PRO A 11 3.62 -14.81 62.73
CA PRO A 11 2.78 -15.65 61.88
C PRO A 11 3.58 -16.26 60.70
N ASN A 12 3.37 -17.57 60.50
CA ASN A 12 3.92 -18.38 59.42
C ASN A 12 3.46 -17.91 58.03
N ARG A 13 4.41 -17.79 57.11
CA ARG A 13 4.25 -17.24 55.75
C ARG A 13 4.55 -18.35 54.73
N THR A 14 3.59 -19.23 54.41
CA THR A 14 3.84 -20.31 53.43
C THR A 14 2.75 -20.59 52.39
N ASN A 15 1.52 -20.05 52.46
CA ASN A 15 0.47 -20.44 51.49
C ASN A 15 0.17 -19.45 50.35
N ALA A 16 0.67 -18.21 50.39
CA ALA A 16 0.32 -17.18 49.40
C ALA A 16 1.08 -17.30 48.06
N SER A 17 2.22 -18.00 48.03
CA SER A 17 3.09 -18.07 46.84
C SER A 17 2.53 -19.00 45.75
N HIS A 18 1.82 -20.07 46.13
CA HIS A 18 1.27 -21.04 45.18
C HIS A 18 0.06 -20.53 44.40
N TRP A 19 -0.69 -19.58 44.97
CA TRP A 19 -1.90 -19.02 44.34
C TRP A 19 -1.57 -18.00 43.25
N ILE A 20 -0.47 -17.26 43.41
CA ILE A 20 -0.03 -16.25 42.43
C ILE A 20 0.52 -16.92 41.16
N THR A 21 1.22 -18.05 41.30
CA THR A 21 1.75 -18.80 40.14
C THR A 21 0.64 -19.49 39.33
N LEU A 22 -0.43 -19.96 39.98
CA LEU A 22 -1.57 -20.58 39.29
C LEU A 22 -2.42 -19.55 38.50
N LEU A 23 -2.57 -18.34 39.04
CA LEU A 23 -3.34 -17.27 38.41
C LEU A 23 -2.61 -16.66 37.20
N GLY A 24 -1.26 -16.63 37.22
CA GLY A 24 -0.45 -16.21 36.09
C GLY A 24 -0.58 -17.12 34.87
N ALA A 25 -0.69 -18.44 35.07
CA ALA A 25 -0.79 -19.40 33.96
C ALA A 25 -2.14 -19.35 33.22
N LEU A 26 -3.24 -18.98 33.88
CA LEU A 26 -4.56 -18.87 33.24
C LEU A 26 -4.74 -17.63 32.35
N LEU A 27 -3.96 -16.56 32.57
CA LEU A 27 -4.08 -15.31 31.80
C LEU A 27 -3.35 -15.37 30.44
N LEU A 28 -2.50 -16.37 30.20
CA LEU A 28 -1.78 -16.55 28.93
C LEU A 28 -2.54 -17.40 27.88
N SER A 29 -3.59 -18.13 28.27
CA SER A 29 -4.36 -18.97 27.32
C SER A 29 -5.53 -18.24 26.65
N ALA A 30 -5.82 -16.99 27.05
CA ALA A 30 -7.00 -16.25 26.58
C ALA A 30 -6.81 -15.48 25.25
N CYS A 31 -5.59 -15.35 24.73
CA CYS A 31 -5.32 -14.63 23.47
C CYS A 31 -5.30 -15.51 22.21
N ALA A 32 -5.47 -16.84 22.32
CA ALA A 32 -5.24 -17.77 21.22
C ALA A 32 -6.51 -18.18 20.43
N SER A 33 -7.71 -17.77 20.83
CA SER A 33 -8.96 -18.21 20.17
C SER A 33 -9.51 -17.20 19.16
N LYS A 34 -8.72 -16.83 18.15
CA LYS A 34 -9.28 -16.18 16.95
C LYS A 34 -9.74 -17.28 15.98
N PRO A 35 -11.02 -17.30 15.56
CA PRO A 35 -11.50 -18.29 14.61
C PRO A 35 -10.73 -18.18 13.29
N VAL A 36 -10.46 -19.32 12.66
CA VAL A 36 -9.80 -19.39 11.36
C VAL A 36 -10.67 -18.63 10.34
N PRO A 37 -10.10 -17.70 9.55
CA PRO A 37 -10.86 -16.99 8.54
C PRO A 37 -11.44 -17.97 7.50
N PRO A 38 -12.64 -17.72 6.98
CA PRO A 38 -13.20 -18.54 5.89
C PRO A 38 -12.27 -18.57 4.66
N ASP A 39 -12.29 -19.69 3.93
CA ASP A 39 -11.39 -19.92 2.79
C ASP A 39 -11.44 -18.81 1.73
N TRP A 40 -12.62 -18.25 1.46
CA TRP A 40 -12.77 -17.16 0.49
C TRP A 40 -11.90 -15.95 0.82
N GLN A 41 -11.68 -15.63 2.10
CA GLN A 41 -10.85 -14.50 2.52
C GLN A 41 -9.39 -14.74 2.15
N THR A 42 -8.88 -15.94 2.49
CA THR A 42 -7.52 -16.35 2.21
C THR A 42 -7.27 -16.45 0.70
N ASN A 43 -8.21 -17.03 -0.04
CA ASN A 43 -8.16 -17.15 -1.50
C ASN A 43 -8.18 -15.78 -2.19
N ALA A 44 -9.09 -14.88 -1.80
CA ALA A 44 -9.18 -13.54 -2.34
C ALA A 44 -7.89 -12.74 -2.09
N PHE A 45 -7.34 -12.81 -0.87
CA PHE A 45 -6.09 -12.13 -0.52
C PHE A 45 -4.90 -12.66 -1.34
N ALA A 46 -4.77 -13.99 -1.44
CA ALA A 46 -3.72 -14.61 -2.24
C ALA A 46 -3.81 -14.21 -3.72
N ALA A 47 -5.02 -14.22 -4.28
CA ALA A 47 -5.29 -13.83 -5.66
C ALA A 47 -5.01 -12.33 -5.89
N LEU A 48 -5.40 -11.42 -4.98
CA LEU A 48 -5.03 -10.00 -5.09
C LEU A 48 -3.51 -9.78 -5.05
N LYS A 49 -2.78 -10.52 -4.21
CA LYS A 49 -1.31 -10.49 -4.19
C LYS A 49 -0.71 -11.01 -5.50
N GLY A 50 -1.27 -12.08 -6.04
CA GLY A 50 -0.94 -12.64 -7.34
C GLY A 50 -1.13 -11.63 -8.47
N PHE A 51 -2.29 -10.98 -8.51
CA PHE A 51 -2.60 -9.88 -9.42
C PHE A 51 -1.55 -8.77 -9.33
N SER A 52 -1.30 -8.21 -8.14
CA SER A 52 -0.36 -7.09 -7.97
C SER A 52 1.03 -7.45 -8.46
N SER A 53 1.54 -8.64 -8.11
CA SER A 53 2.87 -9.09 -8.54
C SER A 53 2.95 -9.29 -10.06
N ALA A 54 1.97 -9.99 -10.63
CA ALA A 54 1.93 -10.26 -12.08
C ALA A 54 1.80 -8.96 -12.88
N TYR A 55 0.97 -8.03 -12.41
CA TYR A 55 0.73 -6.76 -13.08
C TYR A 55 1.99 -5.88 -13.13
N LEU A 56 2.67 -5.71 -11.99
CA LEU A 56 3.89 -4.90 -11.87
C LEU A 56 5.05 -5.47 -12.71
N LYS A 57 5.14 -6.80 -12.80
CA LYS A 57 6.09 -7.50 -13.69
C LYS A 57 5.70 -7.42 -15.17
N GLY A 58 4.48 -6.95 -15.47
CA GLY A 58 3.97 -6.80 -16.83
C GLY A 58 3.44 -8.10 -17.44
N ASN A 59 3.04 -9.08 -16.64
CA ASN A 59 2.30 -10.27 -17.08
C ASN A 59 0.79 -10.02 -16.94
N THR A 60 0.22 -9.29 -17.91
CA THR A 60 -1.19 -8.87 -17.88
C THR A 60 -2.16 -10.04 -17.85
N ARG A 61 -1.90 -11.09 -18.64
CA ARG A 61 -2.79 -12.27 -18.71
C ARG A 61 -2.93 -12.96 -17.35
N LEU A 62 -1.82 -13.18 -16.64
CA LEU A 62 -1.87 -13.74 -15.29
C LEU A 62 -2.50 -12.77 -14.31
N ALA A 63 -2.19 -11.47 -14.41
CA ALA A 63 -2.79 -10.47 -13.54
C ALA A 63 -4.32 -10.45 -13.65
N ASP A 64 -4.86 -10.41 -14.87
CA ASP A 64 -6.30 -10.40 -15.11
C ASP A 64 -6.97 -11.69 -14.61
N PHE A 65 -6.31 -12.84 -14.80
CA PHE A 65 -6.78 -14.12 -14.26
C PHE A 65 -6.87 -14.10 -12.72
N GLU A 66 -5.80 -13.68 -12.04
CA GLU A 66 -5.77 -13.60 -10.58
C GLU A 66 -6.78 -12.58 -10.04
N PHE A 67 -6.96 -11.45 -10.73
CA PHE A 67 -7.95 -10.47 -10.33
C PHE A 67 -9.38 -11.00 -10.49
N ALA A 68 -9.68 -11.69 -11.60
CA ALA A 68 -10.97 -12.34 -11.80
C ALA A 68 -11.26 -13.39 -10.70
N ARG A 69 -10.23 -14.16 -10.31
CA ARG A 69 -10.33 -15.10 -9.18
C ARG A 69 -10.65 -14.39 -7.87
N ALA A 70 -9.92 -13.32 -7.54
CA ALA A 70 -10.20 -12.53 -6.34
C ALA A 70 -11.64 -11.99 -6.33
N LYS A 71 -12.12 -11.47 -7.47
CA LYS A 71 -13.50 -11.00 -7.62
C LYS A 71 -14.52 -12.11 -7.40
N SER A 72 -14.28 -13.31 -7.93
CA SER A 72 -15.18 -14.45 -7.76
C SER A 72 -15.30 -14.86 -6.29
N GLU A 73 -14.18 -14.95 -5.57
CA GLU A 73 -14.17 -15.28 -4.13
C GLU A 73 -14.97 -14.24 -3.32
N ILE A 74 -14.77 -12.95 -3.59
CA ILE A 74 -15.49 -11.88 -2.89
C ILE A 74 -16.98 -11.85 -3.28
N ALA A 75 -17.30 -12.01 -4.58
CA ALA A 75 -18.67 -11.97 -5.08
C ALA A 75 -19.54 -13.10 -4.48
N SER A 76 -18.95 -14.24 -4.13
CA SER A 76 -19.65 -15.34 -3.44
C SER A 76 -20.28 -14.91 -2.10
N THR A 77 -19.85 -13.79 -1.53
CA THR A 77 -20.35 -13.24 -0.26
C THR A 77 -21.44 -12.18 -0.42
N GLY A 78 -21.66 -11.67 -1.64
CA GLY A 78 -22.57 -10.54 -1.90
C GLY A 78 -22.11 -9.19 -1.34
N ARG A 79 -20.85 -9.08 -0.85
CA ARG A 79 -20.32 -7.88 -0.19
C ARG A 79 -19.73 -6.88 -1.20
N ALA A 80 -20.55 -5.93 -1.64
CA ALA A 80 -20.12 -4.88 -2.58
C ALA A 80 -19.02 -3.97 -2.01
N ASP A 81 -19.03 -3.71 -0.69
CA ASP A 81 -17.98 -2.96 0.01
C ASP A 81 -16.60 -3.62 -0.07
N LEU A 82 -16.55 -4.97 0.01
CA LEU A 82 -15.31 -5.72 -0.14
C LEU A 82 -14.85 -5.75 -1.60
N LEU A 83 -15.79 -5.82 -2.54
CA LEU A 83 -15.48 -5.73 -3.97
C LEU A 83 -14.91 -4.34 -4.31
N ALA A 84 -15.43 -3.28 -3.69
CA ALA A 84 -14.92 -1.93 -3.85
C ALA A 84 -13.45 -1.84 -3.42
N ARG A 85 -13.09 -2.46 -2.28
CA ARG A 85 -11.69 -2.56 -1.81
C ARG A 85 -10.79 -3.32 -2.78
N ALA A 86 -11.28 -4.40 -3.39
CA ALA A 86 -10.53 -5.14 -4.42
C ALA A 86 -10.30 -4.29 -5.67
N GLU A 87 -11.31 -3.58 -6.16
CA GLU A 87 -11.18 -2.67 -7.31
C GLU A 87 -10.25 -1.48 -7.00
N LEU A 88 -10.24 -0.96 -5.76
CA LEU A 88 -9.26 0.03 -5.33
C LEU A 88 -7.83 -0.52 -5.26
N THR A 89 -7.67 -1.81 -4.93
CA THR A 89 -6.36 -2.48 -4.99
C THR A 89 -5.87 -2.55 -6.43
N ARG A 90 -6.76 -2.89 -7.37
CA ARG A 90 -6.46 -2.84 -8.81
C ARG A 90 -6.12 -1.42 -9.26
N CYS A 91 -6.92 -0.43 -8.88
CA CYS A 91 -6.64 0.97 -9.23
C CYS A 91 -5.26 1.41 -8.71
N ALA A 92 -4.93 1.11 -7.46
CA ALA A 92 -3.64 1.49 -6.87
C ALA A 92 -2.44 0.90 -7.64
N VAL A 93 -2.48 -0.38 -7.99
CA VAL A 93 -1.42 -1.04 -8.77
C VAL A 93 -1.28 -0.43 -10.18
N ARG A 94 -2.39 0.00 -10.78
CA ARG A 94 -2.39 0.70 -12.08
C ARG A 94 -1.85 2.11 -11.95
N VAL A 95 -2.22 2.85 -10.91
CA VAL A 95 -1.66 4.17 -10.58
C VAL A 95 -0.14 4.09 -10.36
N ALA A 96 0.35 3.06 -9.66
CA ALA A 96 1.79 2.81 -9.50
C ALA A 96 2.52 2.63 -10.84
N SER A 97 1.80 2.18 -11.86
CA SER A 97 2.25 1.99 -13.24
C SER A 97 1.88 3.14 -14.18
N LEU A 98 1.39 4.27 -13.64
CA LEU A 98 0.89 5.44 -14.37
C LEU A 98 -0.22 5.14 -15.38
N GLU A 99 -1.01 4.10 -15.13
CA GLU A 99 -2.25 3.84 -15.85
C GLU A 99 -3.42 4.47 -15.10
N LEU A 100 -3.77 5.68 -15.51
CA LEU A 100 -4.67 6.57 -14.80
C LEU A 100 -6.04 6.58 -15.49
N ASP A 101 -7.00 5.84 -14.94
CA ASP A 101 -8.35 5.68 -15.51
C ASP A 101 -9.46 6.16 -14.56
N GLN A 102 -9.11 7.01 -13.59
CA GLN A 102 -10.02 7.51 -12.55
C GLN A 102 -10.67 6.39 -11.72
N CYS A 103 -9.97 5.27 -11.55
CA CYS A 103 -10.46 4.08 -10.84
C CYS A 103 -11.81 3.59 -11.39
N ALA A 104 -11.95 3.48 -12.71
CA ALA A 104 -13.22 3.16 -13.38
C ALA A 104 -13.90 1.88 -12.84
N GLY A 105 -13.14 0.86 -12.46
CA GLY A 105 -13.69 -0.37 -11.86
C GLY A 105 -14.31 -0.18 -10.47
N TYR A 106 -13.87 0.82 -9.71
CA TYR A 106 -14.41 1.17 -8.40
C TYR A 106 -15.65 2.05 -8.49
N GLN A 107 -15.77 2.92 -9.50
CA GLN A 107 -16.83 3.93 -9.57
C GLN A 107 -18.26 3.38 -9.39
N PRO A 108 -18.65 2.23 -9.99
CA PRO A 108 -19.99 1.66 -9.79
C PRO A 108 -20.26 1.18 -8.35
N LEU A 109 -19.21 1.01 -7.55
CA LEU A 109 -19.26 0.49 -6.17
C LEU A 109 -19.11 1.60 -5.12
N ALA A 110 -18.90 2.85 -5.54
CA ALA A 110 -18.55 3.96 -4.65
C ALA A 110 -19.60 4.21 -3.55
N LEU A 111 -20.89 4.01 -3.85
CA LEU A 111 -21.98 4.18 -2.90
C LEU A 111 -21.99 3.10 -1.80
N GLU A 112 -21.50 1.91 -2.10
CA GLU A 112 -21.40 0.78 -1.16
C GLU A 112 -20.07 0.79 -0.38
N ALA A 113 -19.13 1.64 -0.80
CA ALA A 113 -17.81 1.74 -0.20
C ALA A 113 -17.86 2.54 1.11
N GLY A 114 -17.08 2.11 2.10
CA GLY A 114 -16.92 2.86 3.34
C GLY A 114 -16.18 4.19 3.15
N PRO A 115 -16.21 5.08 4.16
CA PRO A 115 -15.57 6.39 4.06
C PRO A 115 -14.04 6.30 3.88
N ASP A 116 -13.40 5.24 4.37
CA ASP A 116 -11.96 5.02 4.20
C ASP A 116 -11.61 4.65 2.74
N GLU A 117 -12.45 3.85 2.09
CA GLU A 117 -12.32 3.51 0.67
C GLU A 117 -12.57 4.73 -0.22
N GLN A 118 -13.58 5.55 0.11
CA GLN A 118 -13.87 6.79 -0.61
C GLN A 118 -12.70 7.77 -0.52
N ALA A 119 -12.13 7.97 0.68
CA ALA A 119 -10.94 8.79 0.87
C ALA A 119 -9.75 8.23 0.08
N TYR A 120 -9.56 6.91 0.08
CA TYR A 120 -8.48 6.30 -0.69
C TYR A 120 -8.68 6.44 -2.21
N ALA A 121 -9.91 6.35 -2.72
CA ALA A 121 -10.23 6.60 -4.12
C ALA A 121 -9.93 8.05 -4.53
N ALA A 122 -10.32 9.03 -3.71
CA ALA A 122 -10.01 10.44 -3.92
C ALA A 122 -8.48 10.69 -3.91
N PHE A 123 -7.76 10.03 -3.01
CA PHE A 123 -6.30 10.07 -2.99
C PHE A 123 -5.69 9.51 -4.28
N LEU A 124 -6.10 8.32 -4.71
CA LEU A 124 -5.60 7.65 -5.92
C LEU A 124 -5.88 8.43 -7.20
N THR A 125 -6.91 9.27 -7.23
CA THR A 125 -7.31 10.09 -8.37
C THR A 125 -6.81 11.54 -8.30
N GLY A 126 -5.97 11.88 -7.32
CA GLY A 126 -5.41 13.22 -7.17
C GLY A 126 -6.38 14.28 -6.63
N GLN A 127 -7.56 13.88 -6.16
CA GLN A 127 -8.60 14.78 -5.62
C GLN A 127 -8.32 15.11 -4.16
N TRP A 128 -7.32 15.96 -3.90
CA TRP A 128 -6.80 16.17 -2.54
C TRP A 128 -7.36 17.39 -1.79
N ARG A 129 -8.23 18.19 -2.42
CA ARG A 129 -8.72 19.48 -1.85
C ARG A 129 -9.48 19.29 -0.53
N ASP A 130 -10.37 18.30 -0.49
CA ASP A 130 -11.25 18.04 0.66
C ASP A 130 -10.97 16.64 1.24
N LEU A 131 -9.73 16.17 1.10
CA LEU A 131 -9.33 14.83 1.47
C LEU A 131 -9.20 14.68 2.99
N ASP A 132 -9.97 13.77 3.57
CA ASP A 132 -9.82 13.39 4.97
C ASP A 132 -8.54 12.55 5.16
N VAL A 133 -7.43 13.23 5.47
CA VAL A 133 -6.11 12.63 5.66
C VAL A 133 -6.11 11.57 6.76
N ALA A 134 -6.97 11.68 7.78
CA ALA A 134 -7.01 10.72 8.88
C ALA A 134 -7.48 9.32 8.43
N ARG A 135 -8.28 9.27 7.36
CA ARG A 135 -8.82 8.03 6.78
C ARG A 135 -7.88 7.31 5.83
N LEU A 136 -6.84 7.99 5.36
CA LEU A 136 -5.87 7.37 4.47
C LEU A 136 -5.10 6.25 5.18
N PRO A 137 -4.59 5.26 4.41
CA PRO A 137 -3.55 4.37 4.91
C PRO A 137 -2.39 5.15 5.54
N ALA A 138 -1.87 4.67 6.66
CA ALA A 138 -0.87 5.37 7.47
C ALA A 138 0.35 5.85 6.66
N ALA A 139 0.79 5.05 5.68
CA ALA A 139 1.91 5.35 4.79
C ALA A 139 1.74 6.68 4.01
N TYR A 140 0.51 7.13 3.75
CA TYR A 140 0.25 8.33 2.94
C TYR A 140 -0.07 9.57 3.77
N ARG A 141 -0.40 9.42 5.06
CA ARG A 141 -0.94 10.51 5.88
C ARG A 141 0.01 11.70 5.99
N ALA A 142 1.28 11.43 6.29
CA ALA A 142 2.28 12.48 6.45
C ALA A 142 2.54 13.25 5.14
N MET A 143 2.52 12.57 4.00
CA MET A 143 2.65 13.21 2.69
C MET A 143 1.40 14.04 2.38
N ALA A 144 0.21 13.46 2.56
CA ALA A 144 -1.06 14.12 2.23
C ALA A 144 -1.33 15.35 3.13
N SER A 145 -0.92 15.33 4.40
CA SER A 145 -1.06 16.49 5.29
C SER A 145 -0.22 17.68 4.82
N VAL A 146 1.04 17.44 4.44
CA VAL A 146 1.92 18.48 3.89
C VAL A 146 1.36 19.02 2.58
N ALA A 147 0.82 18.14 1.72
CA ALA A 147 0.22 18.55 0.45
C ALA A 147 -1.06 19.38 0.60
N ALA A 148 -1.86 19.10 1.64
CA ALA A 148 -3.08 19.84 1.95
C ALA A 148 -2.78 21.28 2.43
N THR A 149 -1.62 21.49 3.07
CA THR A 149 -1.16 22.83 3.50
C THR A 149 -0.41 23.61 2.42
N GLY A 150 0.06 22.93 1.37
CA GLY A 150 0.83 23.54 0.29
C GLY A 150 -0.05 24.05 -0.86
N GLN A 151 0.41 25.11 -1.54
CA GLN A 151 -0.30 25.65 -2.70
C GLN A 151 -0.35 24.57 -3.81
N PRO A 152 -1.44 24.48 -4.61
CA PRO A 152 -1.46 23.61 -5.78
C PRO A 152 -0.26 23.92 -6.69
N GLY A 153 0.56 22.91 -6.97
CA GLY A 153 1.77 23.04 -7.80
C GLY A 153 3.08 23.28 -7.03
N ASP A 154 3.05 23.51 -5.71
CA ASP A 154 4.29 23.56 -4.93
C ASP A 154 4.95 22.17 -4.89
N PRO A 155 6.24 22.06 -5.31
CA PRO A 155 6.94 20.78 -5.31
C PRO A 155 7.13 20.26 -3.89
N GLN A 156 6.65 19.04 -3.61
CA GLN A 156 6.77 18.46 -2.29
C GLN A 156 8.11 17.74 -2.13
N LEU A 157 9.08 18.40 -1.49
CA LEU A 157 10.43 17.85 -1.34
C LEU A 157 10.45 16.62 -0.42
N GLY A 158 10.85 15.47 -0.97
CA GLY A 158 11.30 14.30 -0.21
C GLY A 158 10.22 13.46 0.47
N ALA A 159 8.93 13.73 0.24
CA ALA A 159 7.85 13.01 0.92
C ALA A 159 7.75 11.53 0.49
N LEU A 160 8.17 11.19 -0.74
CA LEU A 160 8.20 9.81 -1.21
C LEU A 160 9.27 8.96 -0.50
N ALA A 161 10.40 9.57 -0.11
CA ALA A 161 11.51 8.83 0.50
C ALA A 161 11.15 8.25 1.88
N ALA A 162 10.21 8.88 2.60
CA ALA A 162 9.72 8.41 3.89
C ALA A 162 8.78 7.20 3.79
N ILE A 163 8.26 6.89 2.60
CA ILE A 163 7.39 5.72 2.39
C ILE A 163 8.28 4.49 2.19
N GLU A 164 8.29 3.58 3.16
CA GLU A 164 9.17 2.39 3.15
C GLU A 164 8.75 1.36 2.10
N ASP A 165 7.46 1.02 2.05
CA ASP A 165 6.94 0.02 1.12
C ASP A 165 7.08 0.48 -0.33
N PRO A 166 7.79 -0.26 -1.20
CA PRO A 166 8.07 0.16 -2.58
C PRO A 166 6.80 0.37 -3.43
N LEU A 167 5.78 -0.47 -3.25
CA LEU A 167 4.52 -0.33 -3.99
C LEU A 167 3.79 0.93 -3.55
N SER A 168 3.65 1.13 -2.25
CA SER A 168 3.06 2.34 -1.68
C SER A 168 3.78 3.60 -2.15
N ARG A 169 5.12 3.58 -2.23
CA ARG A 169 5.90 4.70 -2.76
C ARG A 169 5.55 5.02 -4.21
N LEU A 170 5.39 4.00 -5.07
CA LEU A 170 4.98 4.22 -6.46
C LEU A 170 3.52 4.68 -6.59
N ILE A 171 2.62 4.19 -5.75
CA ILE A 171 1.23 4.66 -5.68
C ILE A 171 1.20 6.16 -5.34
N ALA A 172 1.92 6.55 -4.30
CA ALA A 172 2.06 7.94 -3.90
C ALA A 172 2.65 8.82 -5.01
N ALA A 173 3.68 8.33 -5.71
CA ALA A 173 4.27 9.03 -6.84
C ALA A 173 3.26 9.23 -7.99
N GLY A 174 2.46 8.20 -8.32
CA GLY A 174 1.40 8.31 -9.33
C GLY A 174 0.28 9.28 -8.94
N ALA A 175 -0.09 9.35 -7.66
CA ALA A 175 -1.06 10.31 -7.15
C ALA A 175 -0.53 11.76 -7.15
N LEU A 176 0.76 11.97 -6.83
CA LEU A 176 1.43 13.27 -6.97
C LEU A 176 1.54 13.72 -8.43
N LEU A 177 1.72 12.78 -9.38
CA LEU A 177 1.72 13.11 -10.81
C LEU A 177 0.39 13.72 -11.24
N GLN A 178 -0.73 13.10 -10.82
CA GLN A 178 -2.08 13.56 -11.17
C GLN A 178 -2.43 14.93 -10.59
N SER A 179 -1.85 15.27 -9.44
CA SER A 179 -2.03 16.58 -8.81
C SER A 179 -1.00 17.63 -9.27
N SER A 180 -0.13 17.30 -10.24
CA SER A 180 0.93 18.19 -10.75
C SER A 180 1.92 18.66 -9.66
N ARG A 181 2.20 17.79 -8.67
CA ARG A 181 3.05 18.11 -7.50
C ARG A 181 4.42 17.43 -7.51
N LEU A 182 4.77 16.69 -8.57
CA LEU A 182 6.03 15.94 -8.64
C LEU A 182 7.26 16.80 -8.97
N THR A 183 8.29 16.64 -8.15
CA THR A 183 9.63 17.17 -8.43
C THR A 183 10.41 16.25 -9.38
N SER A 184 11.53 16.72 -9.93
CA SER A 184 12.46 15.85 -10.67
C SER A 184 13.10 14.77 -9.77
N LEU A 185 13.28 15.07 -8.47
CA LEU A 185 13.79 14.12 -7.49
C LEU A 185 12.80 12.98 -7.26
N ASP A 186 11.51 13.29 -7.18
CA ASP A 186 10.45 12.28 -6.99
C ASP A 186 10.36 11.31 -8.17
N ILE A 187 10.53 11.81 -9.39
CA ILE A 187 10.55 10.97 -10.60
C ILE A 187 11.77 10.05 -10.62
N ALA A 188 12.94 10.55 -10.22
CA ALA A 188 14.13 9.73 -10.07
C ALA A 188 13.89 8.63 -9.01
N ALA A 189 13.39 9.00 -7.84
CA ALA A 189 13.08 8.05 -6.76
C ALA A 189 12.05 6.99 -7.18
N ALA A 190 11.01 7.36 -7.93
CA ALA A 190 10.03 6.41 -8.45
C ALA A 190 10.65 5.46 -9.50
N THR A 191 11.49 5.99 -10.39
CA THR A 191 12.22 5.17 -11.37
C THR A 191 13.14 4.15 -10.68
N ASP A 192 13.91 4.58 -9.68
CA ASP A 192 14.84 3.72 -8.94
C ASP A 192 14.09 2.68 -8.09
N THR A 193 12.94 3.06 -7.53
CA THR A 193 12.05 2.13 -6.81
C THR A 193 11.54 1.04 -7.74
N ALA A 194 11.01 1.39 -8.92
CA ALA A 194 10.55 0.39 -9.89
C ALA A 194 11.69 -0.49 -10.42
N SER A 195 12.86 0.11 -10.68
CA SER A 195 14.05 -0.60 -11.17
C SER A 195 14.60 -1.60 -10.15
N SER A 196 14.73 -1.20 -8.88
CA SER A 196 15.27 -2.07 -7.82
C SER A 196 14.37 -3.27 -7.49
N GLN A 197 13.06 -3.13 -7.69
CA GLN A 197 12.10 -4.23 -7.54
C GLN A 197 11.98 -5.13 -8.77
N GLY A 198 12.62 -4.79 -9.90
CA GLY A 198 12.46 -5.50 -11.16
C GLY A 198 11.03 -5.40 -11.72
N TRP A 199 10.30 -4.32 -11.40
CA TRP A 199 8.93 -4.11 -11.85
C TRP A 199 8.91 -3.42 -13.20
N ARG A 200 8.88 -4.23 -14.24
CA ARG A 200 8.96 -3.82 -15.65
C ARG A 200 7.93 -2.75 -16.03
N ARG A 201 6.66 -2.94 -15.66
CA ARG A 201 5.56 -2.07 -16.09
C ARG A 201 5.70 -0.64 -15.53
N PRO A 202 5.82 -0.43 -14.21
CA PRO A 202 6.05 0.92 -13.69
C PRO A 202 7.41 1.49 -14.12
N LEU A 203 8.45 0.66 -14.28
CA LEU A 203 9.75 1.14 -14.76
C LEU A 203 9.64 1.77 -16.16
N LEU A 204 8.97 1.11 -17.09
CA LEU A 204 8.72 1.66 -18.43
C LEU A 204 7.93 2.98 -18.38
N ALA A 205 6.92 3.04 -17.51
CA ALA A 205 6.11 4.24 -17.35
C ALA A 205 6.95 5.43 -16.87
N TRP A 206 7.74 5.27 -15.80
CA TRP A 206 8.59 6.33 -15.26
C TRP A 206 9.76 6.71 -16.18
N LEU A 207 10.35 5.75 -16.90
CA LEU A 207 11.33 6.07 -17.94
C LEU A 207 10.71 6.89 -19.07
N GLY A 208 9.45 6.60 -19.46
CA GLY A 208 8.70 7.39 -20.42
C GLY A 208 8.48 8.84 -19.95
N VAL A 209 8.15 9.03 -18.67
CA VAL A 209 8.03 10.38 -18.08
C VAL A 209 9.36 11.14 -18.16
N GLN A 210 10.47 10.50 -17.80
CA GLN A 210 11.80 11.13 -17.91
C GLN A 210 12.17 11.45 -19.36
N LEU A 211 11.90 10.53 -20.29
CA LEU A 211 12.19 10.72 -21.72
C LEU A 211 11.42 11.90 -22.28
N LYS A 212 10.12 12.00 -21.95
CA LYS A 212 9.30 13.15 -22.34
C LYS A 212 9.90 14.47 -21.83
N ARG A 213 10.28 14.53 -20.55
CA ARG A 213 10.89 15.74 -19.97
C ARG A 213 12.22 16.10 -20.62
N ALA A 214 13.07 15.12 -20.93
CA ALA A 214 14.34 15.35 -21.63
C ALA A 214 14.12 15.91 -23.05
N ASN A 215 13.12 15.40 -23.77
CA ASN A 215 12.73 15.93 -25.07
C ASN A 215 12.17 17.36 -24.97
N ASP A 216 11.28 17.61 -24.00
CA ASP A 216 10.70 18.94 -23.77
C ASP A 216 11.77 19.97 -23.38
N ALA A 217 12.82 19.54 -22.65
CA ALA A 217 13.99 20.35 -22.30
C ALA A 217 15.06 20.43 -23.41
N GLN A 218 14.83 19.80 -24.56
CA GLN A 218 15.77 19.73 -25.69
C GLN A 218 17.16 19.18 -25.29
N ASP A 219 17.20 18.16 -24.42
CA ASP A 219 18.42 17.45 -24.01
C ASP A 219 18.55 16.09 -24.75
N PRO A 220 19.18 16.06 -25.94
CA PRO A 220 19.28 14.85 -26.74
C PRO A 220 20.17 13.78 -26.11
N GLN A 221 21.12 14.15 -25.25
CA GLN A 221 22.03 13.21 -24.61
C GLN A 221 21.29 12.39 -23.55
N SER A 222 20.50 13.05 -22.71
CA SER A 222 19.64 12.37 -21.73
C SER A 222 18.55 11.55 -22.41
N ALA A 223 17.89 12.10 -23.44
CA ALA A 223 16.87 11.39 -24.20
C ALA A 223 17.41 10.07 -24.80
N SER A 224 18.57 10.12 -25.44
CA SER A 224 19.21 8.92 -26.02
C SER A 224 19.56 7.87 -24.96
N ARG A 225 20.00 8.30 -23.77
CA ARG A 225 20.31 7.40 -22.65
C ARG A 225 19.05 6.73 -22.10
N LEU A 226 17.98 7.49 -21.95
CA LEU A 226 16.69 7.00 -21.46
C LEU A 226 16.05 6.03 -22.46
N GLN A 227 16.14 6.32 -23.76
CA GLN A 227 15.66 5.41 -24.82
C GLN A 227 16.37 4.05 -24.75
N ARG A 228 17.71 4.03 -24.64
CA ARG A 228 18.44 2.75 -24.50
C ARG A 228 18.01 1.93 -23.28
N ARG A 229 17.66 2.58 -22.16
CA ARG A 229 17.12 1.89 -20.97
C ARG A 229 15.73 1.32 -21.24
N ILE A 230 14.87 2.07 -21.92
CA ILE A 230 13.54 1.58 -22.33
C ILE A 230 13.68 0.35 -23.23
N ASP A 231 14.54 0.42 -24.25
CA ASP A 231 14.78 -0.66 -25.18
C ASP A 231 15.28 -1.92 -24.47
N LEU A 232 16.22 -1.79 -23.52
CA LEU A 232 16.71 -2.90 -22.69
C LEU A 232 15.58 -3.58 -21.91
N VAL A 233 14.69 -2.79 -21.30
CA VAL A 233 13.55 -3.30 -20.52
C VAL A 233 12.52 -4.00 -21.41
N LEU A 234 12.34 -3.54 -22.65
CA LEU A 234 11.46 -4.15 -23.63
C LEU A 234 12.03 -5.46 -24.20
N GLN A 235 13.33 -5.53 -24.44
CA GLN A 235 14.02 -6.75 -24.92
C GLN A 235 13.95 -7.91 -23.92
N GLY A 236 13.94 -7.60 -22.61
CA GLY A 236 13.80 -8.59 -21.55
C GLY A 236 12.37 -9.08 -21.31
N ALA A 237 11.37 -8.58 -22.04
CA ALA A 237 9.98 -9.02 -21.87
C ALA A 237 9.82 -10.45 -22.43
N PRO A 238 9.26 -11.41 -21.65
CA PRO A 238 8.95 -12.73 -22.18
C PRO A 238 7.97 -12.57 -23.35
N ALA A 239 8.22 -13.30 -24.45
CA ALA A 239 7.31 -13.33 -25.59
C ALA A 239 5.89 -13.63 -25.08
N ALA A 240 4.92 -12.84 -25.53
CA ALA A 240 3.52 -13.10 -25.22
C ALA A 240 3.19 -14.51 -25.73
N ALA A 241 2.93 -15.44 -24.80
CA ALA A 241 2.47 -16.77 -25.17
C ALA A 241 1.15 -16.61 -25.96
N PRO A 242 1.00 -17.29 -27.12
CA PRO A 242 -0.18 -17.19 -27.95
C PRO A 242 -1.46 -17.58 -27.20
#